data_AF-A0A2V7S179-F1
#
_entry.id   AF-A0A2V7S179-F1
#
_cell.length_a   1.000
_cell.length_b   1.000
_cell.length_c   1.000
_cell.angle_alpha   90.00
_cell.angle_beta   90.00
_cell.angle_gamma   90.00
#
_symmetry.space_group_name_H-M   'P 1'
#
loop_
_entity.id
_entity.type
_entity.pdbx_description
1 polymer ?
#
loop_
_entity_poly.entity_id
_entity_poly.type
_entity_poly.pdbx_seq_one_letter_code
_entity_poly.pdbx_strand_id
1 'polypeptide(L)'
;DTPAGAGTTTSTTATTVTTTTRPPGAQVDHFKCYKARTAAAVKRRSVLLVDAFGSKNTIVLKPDSFCNPVDKNGEGITDATAHLTCYKIRDANGQAPFAQQSLSLQNQFGSGSLVAVSPRVLCVPSEVDGVPSALNLDHFKCYRTATLTQFARRNVFLADQFESKNTTVLRPCTVCMPADKNGEGIQDPSTSLTCYRIRDVSGQPRLSPRGVMVHNQFGDTSLTALRARSLCVPSTAASVAETFAASLRWLPSSDPGVAGYRVYARFLNAPYVSAQDAGLPVTAPDGTLRSVVTCLDKAADHAFAVTAYLRDGEESPFSNELGLPSPGCLDVGPGEKGQCTVAGKCDTLGDLALPPGGRDLRVTKFLLTHVGRRRLIVAKGSFATAGLLNPIRTGATIEVRAGDGRALYRATLQGWAFRSDRGHRTFRYVVPHGRAPPGARGIKRLRVKLKPGAADVGMKLLTLKWASPARSSRQIHLIWVIRFGAECARDLNLVCPVSLHRTVCA
;
A
#
# COMPACT_ATOMS: atom_id res chain seq x y z
N ASP A 1 3.98 -4.18 -74.18
CA ASP A 1 5.17 -3.51 -73.65
C ASP A 1 4.86 -2.51 -72.56
N THR A 2 4.98 -2.95 -71.31
CA THR A 2 5.27 -2.09 -70.14
C THR A 2 5.86 -2.99 -69.05
N PRO A 3 7.03 -2.68 -68.44
CA PRO A 3 7.75 -3.63 -67.58
C PRO A 3 7.26 -3.63 -66.13
N ALA A 4 7.49 -4.76 -65.46
CA ALA A 4 7.17 -5.04 -64.08
C ALA A 4 7.89 -4.10 -63.08
N GLY A 5 7.14 -3.61 -62.09
CA GLY A 5 7.67 -2.83 -60.98
C GLY A 5 8.49 -3.68 -60.02
N ALA A 6 9.74 -3.26 -59.79
CA ALA A 6 10.62 -3.81 -58.76
C ALA A 6 10.09 -3.44 -57.36
N GLY A 7 9.68 -4.43 -56.59
CA GLY A 7 9.39 -4.27 -55.16
C GLY A 7 10.69 -4.31 -54.36
N THR A 8 11.06 -3.18 -53.76
CA THR A 8 12.16 -3.07 -52.80
C THR A 8 11.75 -3.75 -51.49
N THR A 9 12.30 -4.92 -51.19
CA THR A 9 12.19 -5.58 -49.90
C THR A 9 13.17 -4.95 -48.91
N THR A 10 12.67 -4.10 -48.02
CA THR A 10 13.43 -3.58 -46.88
C THR A 10 13.55 -4.69 -45.82
N SER A 11 14.74 -5.27 -45.67
CA SER A 11 15.05 -6.22 -44.60
C SER A 11 15.26 -5.47 -43.27
N THR A 12 14.26 -5.49 -42.39
CA THR A 12 14.40 -5.00 -41.01
C THR A 12 15.08 -6.06 -40.17
N THR A 13 16.38 -5.89 -39.92
CA THR A 13 17.12 -6.71 -38.94
C THR A 13 16.64 -6.35 -37.53
N ALA A 14 15.90 -7.26 -36.90
CA ALA A 14 15.55 -7.12 -35.49
C ALA A 14 16.75 -7.53 -34.64
N THR A 15 17.43 -6.56 -34.04
CA THR A 15 18.45 -6.81 -33.02
C THR A 15 17.76 -7.24 -31.74
N THR A 16 17.85 -8.52 -31.41
CA THR A 16 17.39 -9.07 -30.12
C THR A 16 18.25 -8.49 -29.01
N VAL A 17 17.68 -7.59 -28.20
CA VAL A 17 18.33 -7.10 -26.97
C VAL A 17 18.17 -8.18 -25.92
N THR A 18 19.26 -8.91 -25.65
CA THR A 18 19.33 -9.88 -24.55
C THR A 18 19.30 -9.11 -23.23
N THR A 19 18.13 -8.98 -22.61
CA THR A 19 18.03 -8.50 -21.22
C THR A 19 18.57 -9.57 -20.29
N THR A 20 19.79 -9.37 -19.78
CA THR A 20 20.37 -10.22 -18.74
C THR A 20 19.65 -9.93 -17.42
N THR A 21 18.72 -10.80 -17.03
CA THR A 21 18.15 -10.82 -15.68
C THR A 21 19.26 -11.02 -14.64
N ARG A 22 19.28 -10.18 -13.60
CA ARG A 22 20.25 -10.26 -12.48
C ARG A 22 20.19 -11.65 -11.84
N PRO A 23 21.32 -12.36 -11.64
CA PRO A 23 21.34 -13.64 -10.95
C PRO A 23 20.73 -13.51 -9.54
N PRO A 24 19.93 -14.47 -9.08
CA PRO A 24 19.45 -14.51 -7.71
C PRO A 24 20.64 -14.44 -6.73
N GLY A 25 20.79 -13.32 -6.01
CA GLY A 25 21.84 -13.11 -5.02
C GLY A 25 22.97 -12.14 -5.37
N ALA A 26 23.03 -11.55 -6.58
CA ALA A 26 24.04 -10.50 -6.85
C ALA A 26 23.80 -9.30 -5.93
N GLN A 27 24.78 -8.85 -5.14
CA GLN A 27 24.58 -7.82 -4.12
C GLN A 27 24.45 -6.42 -4.77
N VAL A 28 23.46 -5.62 -4.37
CA VAL A 28 23.41 -4.19 -4.76
C VAL A 28 24.48 -3.44 -3.97
N ASP A 29 25.22 -2.54 -4.61
CA ASP A 29 26.26 -1.77 -3.94
C ASP A 29 25.72 -0.78 -2.89
N HIS A 30 26.60 -0.38 -1.97
CA HIS A 30 26.38 0.85 -1.21
C HIS A 30 26.50 2.05 -2.15
N PHE A 31 25.73 3.11 -1.87
CA PHE A 31 25.81 4.35 -2.64
C PHE A 31 26.12 5.56 -1.78
N LYS A 32 27.15 6.33 -2.17
CA LYS A 32 27.41 7.65 -1.61
C LYS A 32 26.79 8.71 -2.51
N CYS A 33 25.77 9.39 -1.99
CA CYS A 33 24.99 10.37 -2.73
C CYS A 33 25.47 11.80 -2.49
N TYR A 34 25.91 12.43 -3.56
CA TYR A 34 26.37 13.81 -3.61
C TYR A 34 25.24 14.72 -4.06
N LYS A 35 25.11 15.89 -3.42
CA LYS A 35 24.27 16.96 -3.96
C LYS A 35 24.76 17.29 -5.37
N ALA A 36 23.87 17.17 -6.36
CA ALA A 36 24.17 17.50 -7.73
C ALA A 36 23.40 18.76 -8.16
N ARG A 37 23.94 19.48 -9.13
CA ARG A 37 23.25 20.55 -9.84
C ARG A 37 23.54 20.42 -11.32
N THR A 38 22.63 20.93 -12.14
CA THR A 38 22.87 21.18 -13.57
C THR A 38 22.64 22.66 -13.85
N ALA A 39 23.38 23.21 -14.81
CA ALA A 39 23.14 24.55 -15.34
C ALA A 39 21.99 24.57 -16.35
N ALA A 40 21.73 23.43 -17.02
CA ALA A 40 20.70 23.32 -18.04
C ALA A 40 19.29 23.25 -17.43
N ALA A 41 18.31 23.82 -18.14
CA ALA A 41 16.91 23.65 -17.79
C ALA A 41 16.49 22.21 -18.13
N VAL A 42 15.97 21.49 -17.13
CA VAL A 42 15.48 20.12 -17.31
C VAL A 42 13.98 20.15 -17.61
N LYS A 43 13.59 19.54 -18.74
CA LYS A 43 12.18 19.39 -19.11
C LYS A 43 11.48 18.46 -18.13
N ARG A 44 10.40 18.93 -17.52
CA ARG A 44 9.56 18.11 -16.63
C ARG A 44 8.94 16.97 -17.42
N ARG A 45 8.94 15.77 -16.85
CA ARG A 45 8.31 14.58 -17.44
C ARG A 45 7.28 14.00 -16.49
N SER A 46 6.15 13.55 -17.02
CA SER A 46 5.16 12.78 -16.26
C SER A 46 5.44 11.31 -16.46
N VAL A 47 5.47 10.54 -15.37
CA VAL A 47 5.69 9.09 -15.38
C VAL A 47 4.69 8.44 -14.43
N LEU A 48 4.30 7.20 -14.72
CA LEU A 48 3.59 6.35 -13.77
C LEU A 48 4.64 5.62 -12.92
N LEU A 49 4.59 5.79 -11.60
CA LEU A 49 5.45 5.06 -10.66
C LEU A 49 4.60 4.11 -9.83
N VAL A 50 4.99 2.84 -9.81
CA VAL A 50 4.40 1.79 -8.97
C VAL A 50 5.49 1.23 -8.07
N ASP A 51 5.27 1.24 -6.77
CA ASP A 51 6.12 0.55 -5.80
C ASP A 51 5.25 -0.17 -4.75
N ALA A 52 5.90 -0.72 -3.72
CA ALA A 52 5.22 -1.41 -2.62
C ALA A 52 4.16 -0.58 -1.88
N PHE A 53 4.14 0.76 -2.02
CA PHE A 53 3.14 1.62 -1.39
C PHE A 53 2.03 2.07 -2.35
N GLY A 54 2.12 1.69 -3.62
CA GLY A 54 1.06 1.84 -4.60
C GLY A 54 1.45 2.64 -5.84
N SER A 55 0.44 2.99 -6.62
CA SER A 55 0.58 3.61 -7.95
C SER A 55 0.26 5.10 -7.93
N LYS A 56 1.14 5.92 -8.54
CA LYS A 56 0.96 7.37 -8.69
C LYS A 56 1.48 7.88 -10.03
N ASN A 57 0.74 8.82 -10.61
CA ASN A 57 1.26 9.69 -11.66
C ASN A 57 2.19 10.73 -11.04
N THR A 58 3.46 10.71 -11.39
CA THR A 58 4.50 11.51 -10.76
C THR A 58 5.19 12.41 -11.79
N ILE A 59 5.39 13.67 -11.43
CA ILE A 59 6.12 14.65 -12.22
C ILE A 59 7.57 14.65 -11.75
N VAL A 60 8.48 14.26 -12.65
CA VAL A 60 9.93 14.37 -12.50
C VAL A 60 10.34 15.81 -12.79
N LEU A 61 11.06 16.42 -11.85
CA LEU A 61 11.39 17.84 -11.88
C LEU A 61 12.83 18.08 -12.33
N LYS A 62 13.78 18.05 -11.39
CA LYS A 62 15.19 18.36 -11.65
C LYS A 62 16.11 17.43 -10.86
N PRO A 63 17.36 17.21 -11.29
CA PRO A 63 18.35 16.49 -10.51
C PRO A 63 18.48 17.05 -9.08
N ASP A 64 18.54 16.16 -8.10
CA ASP A 64 18.78 16.46 -6.68
C ASP A 64 20.16 15.97 -6.23
N SER A 65 20.49 14.73 -6.61
CA SER A 65 21.75 14.07 -6.27
C SER A 65 22.23 13.13 -7.35
N PHE A 66 23.54 12.91 -7.34
CA PHE A 66 24.23 11.89 -8.11
C PHE A 66 24.91 10.95 -7.11
N CYS A 67 24.75 9.64 -7.28
CA CYS A 67 25.17 8.65 -6.31
C CYS A 67 26.15 7.67 -6.95
N ASN A 68 27.33 7.55 -6.34
CA ASN A 68 28.36 6.62 -6.75
C ASN A 68 28.24 5.32 -5.95
N PRO A 69 28.51 4.17 -6.55
CA PRO A 69 28.93 2.99 -5.81
C PRO A 69 30.07 3.37 -4.85
N VAL A 70 30.02 2.91 -3.60
CA VAL A 70 30.98 3.29 -2.57
C VAL A 70 31.44 2.06 -1.79
N ASP A 71 32.75 1.95 -1.61
CA ASP A 71 33.32 1.02 -0.65
C ASP A 71 33.13 1.60 0.76
N LYS A 72 32.50 0.84 1.64
CA LYS A 72 32.40 1.16 3.06
C LYS A 72 33.21 0.15 3.85
N ASN A 73 34.26 0.63 4.51
CA ASN A 73 35.16 -0.15 5.37
C ASN A 73 35.96 -1.27 4.66
N GLY A 74 36.22 -1.17 3.36
CA GLY A 74 36.97 -2.19 2.62
C GLY A 74 36.12 -3.40 2.23
N GLU A 75 34.80 -3.24 2.17
CA GLU A 75 33.86 -4.29 1.74
C GLU A 75 33.86 -4.46 0.21
N GLY A 76 34.51 -3.55 -0.52
CA GLY A 76 34.59 -3.57 -1.97
C GLY A 76 33.39 -2.91 -2.66
N ILE A 77 33.45 -2.90 -3.99
CA ILE A 77 32.40 -2.43 -4.89
C ILE A 77 32.16 -3.53 -5.93
N THR A 78 30.92 -3.98 -6.05
CA THR A 78 30.49 -5.04 -6.97
C THR A 78 30.55 -4.58 -8.41
N ASP A 79 29.96 -3.41 -8.69
CA ASP A 79 30.03 -2.77 -10.00
C ASP A 79 30.30 -1.26 -9.84
N ALA A 80 31.54 -0.86 -10.12
CA ALA A 80 31.98 0.52 -10.03
C ALA A 80 31.29 1.46 -11.04
N THR A 81 30.58 0.91 -12.02
CA THR A 81 29.83 1.66 -13.06
C THR A 81 28.33 1.79 -12.75
N ALA A 82 27.87 1.24 -11.62
CA ALA A 82 26.47 1.20 -11.20
C ALA A 82 25.95 2.53 -10.62
N HIS A 83 26.06 3.65 -11.34
CA HIS A 83 25.66 4.96 -10.81
C HIS A 83 24.14 5.18 -10.79
N LEU A 84 23.67 5.99 -9.83
CA LEU A 84 22.28 6.46 -9.77
C LEU A 84 22.20 7.99 -9.88
N THR A 85 21.27 8.49 -10.70
CA THR A 85 20.85 9.90 -10.67
C THR A 85 19.48 10.04 -10.02
N CYS A 86 19.39 10.82 -8.95
CA CYS A 86 18.13 11.07 -8.26
C CYS A 86 17.53 12.41 -8.65
N TYR A 87 16.27 12.39 -9.07
CA TYR A 87 15.50 13.56 -9.47
C TYR A 87 14.44 13.89 -8.42
N LYS A 88 14.25 15.18 -8.14
CA LYS A 88 13.10 15.62 -7.35
C LYS A 88 11.81 15.24 -8.05
N ILE A 89 10.87 14.72 -7.27
CA ILE A 89 9.55 14.36 -7.76
C ILE A 89 8.44 15.07 -7.00
N ARG A 90 7.29 15.17 -7.64
CA ARG A 90 6.02 15.55 -7.01
C ARG A 90 4.89 14.81 -7.70
N ASP A 91 3.93 14.31 -6.94
CA ASP A 91 2.72 13.71 -7.53
C ASP A 91 1.93 14.75 -8.33
N ALA A 92 1.32 14.32 -9.43
CA ALA A 92 0.42 15.14 -10.23
C ALA A 92 -0.80 15.57 -9.40
N ASN A 93 -1.36 16.73 -9.74
CA ASN A 93 -2.49 17.33 -9.03
C ASN A 93 -3.72 16.41 -9.06
N GLY A 94 -4.57 16.49 -8.03
CA GLY A 94 -5.83 15.72 -7.95
C GLY A 94 -5.69 14.30 -7.41
N GLN A 95 -4.47 13.84 -7.13
CA GLN A 95 -4.23 12.54 -6.51
C GLN A 95 -4.31 12.60 -4.98
N ALA A 96 -4.73 11.49 -4.36
CA ALA A 96 -4.72 11.37 -2.91
C ALA A 96 -3.30 11.58 -2.34
N PRO A 97 -3.14 12.28 -1.20
CA PRO A 97 -1.86 12.38 -0.52
C PRO A 97 -1.29 11.01 -0.16
N PHE A 98 0.03 10.93 -0.05
CA PHE A 98 0.69 9.72 0.45
C PHE A 98 0.29 9.45 1.91
N ALA A 99 -0.27 8.27 2.16
CA ALA A 99 -0.51 7.76 3.50
C ALA A 99 0.80 7.24 4.08
N GLN A 100 1.14 7.68 5.30
CA GLN A 100 2.39 7.28 5.94
C GLN A 100 2.42 5.77 6.18
N GLN A 101 3.59 5.14 5.98
CA GLN A 101 3.75 3.69 6.09
C GLN A 101 4.78 3.34 7.16
N SER A 102 4.41 2.47 8.09
CA SER A 102 5.33 1.91 9.09
C SER A 102 6.10 0.73 8.49
N LEU A 103 7.41 0.77 8.59
CA LEU A 103 8.33 -0.21 7.99
C LEU A 103 9.23 -0.82 9.06
N SER A 104 9.47 -2.13 8.94
CA SER A 104 10.56 -2.80 9.62
C SER A 104 11.76 -2.74 8.70
N LEU A 105 12.83 -2.18 9.21
CA LEU A 105 14.10 -2.03 8.54
C LEU A 105 15.06 -3.06 9.11
N GLN A 106 15.78 -3.76 8.24
CA GLN A 106 17.01 -4.45 8.59
C GLN A 106 18.09 -4.15 7.56
N ASN A 107 19.27 -3.78 8.06
CA ASN A 107 20.49 -3.72 7.29
C ASN A 107 21.71 -3.82 8.22
N GLN A 108 22.90 -3.69 7.65
CA GLN A 108 24.18 -3.67 8.33
C GLN A 108 24.36 -2.64 9.46
N PHE A 109 23.51 -1.59 9.54
CA PHE A 109 23.53 -0.63 10.64
C PHE A 109 22.55 -0.99 11.77
N GLY A 110 21.90 -2.15 11.65
CA GLY A 110 20.99 -2.72 12.62
C GLY A 110 19.57 -2.84 12.11
N SER A 111 18.70 -3.34 12.99
CA SER A 111 17.27 -3.41 12.78
C SER A 111 16.53 -2.26 13.48
N GLY A 112 15.37 -1.88 12.98
CA GLY A 112 14.54 -0.87 13.63
C GLY A 112 13.26 -0.54 12.88
N SER A 113 12.48 0.38 13.43
CA SER A 113 11.22 0.83 12.82
C SER A 113 11.34 2.24 12.23
N LEU A 114 10.84 2.40 11.01
CA LEU A 114 10.78 3.68 10.31
C LEU A 114 9.36 3.98 9.85
N VAL A 115 9.06 5.25 9.67
CA VAL A 115 7.83 5.68 9.00
C VAL A 115 8.21 6.37 7.70
N ALA A 116 7.79 5.83 6.56
CA ALA A 116 7.79 6.57 5.30
C ALA A 116 6.72 7.65 5.36
N VAL A 117 7.11 8.91 5.13
CA VAL A 117 6.26 10.09 5.37
C VAL A 117 5.73 10.72 4.09
N SER A 118 6.56 10.75 3.04
CA SER A 118 6.22 11.43 1.78
C SER A 118 7.25 11.09 0.70
N PRO A 119 6.84 10.90 -0.58
CA PRO A 119 7.79 10.72 -1.69
C PRO A 119 8.61 11.99 -1.90
N ARG A 120 9.89 11.84 -2.28
CA ARG A 120 10.83 12.97 -2.44
C ARG A 120 11.64 12.94 -3.71
N VAL A 121 12.25 11.81 -4.01
CA VAL A 121 13.09 11.65 -5.20
C VAL A 121 12.82 10.32 -5.87
N LEU A 122 13.03 10.28 -7.18
CA LEU A 122 13.14 9.06 -7.97
C LEU A 122 14.62 8.94 -8.38
N CYS A 123 15.29 7.90 -7.92
CA CYS A 123 16.65 7.54 -8.33
C CYS A 123 16.57 6.54 -9.47
N VAL A 124 17.29 6.79 -10.56
CA VAL A 124 17.32 5.93 -11.74
C VAL A 124 18.76 5.54 -12.05
N PRO A 125 19.01 4.33 -12.57
CA PRO A 125 20.31 3.96 -13.13
C PRO A 125 20.77 5.01 -14.13
N SER A 126 22.06 5.30 -14.13
CA SER A 126 22.64 6.30 -15.03
C SER A 126 24.02 5.87 -15.47
N GLU A 127 24.22 5.88 -16.78
CA GLU A 127 25.52 5.71 -17.38
C GLU A 127 26.33 6.99 -17.15
N VAL A 128 27.63 6.85 -16.95
CA VAL A 128 28.54 7.97 -16.78
C VAL A 128 29.58 7.92 -17.88
N ASP A 129 29.73 9.03 -18.59
CA ASP A 129 30.69 9.19 -19.68
C ASP A 129 30.59 8.06 -20.75
N GLY A 130 29.35 7.59 -20.98
CA GLY A 130 29.03 6.54 -21.96
C GLY A 130 29.28 5.11 -21.49
N VAL A 131 29.59 4.89 -20.21
CA VAL A 131 29.82 3.57 -19.65
C VAL A 131 28.56 3.06 -18.94
N PRO A 132 27.89 2.01 -19.47
CA PRO A 132 26.74 1.41 -18.82
C PRO A 132 27.15 0.50 -17.66
N SER A 133 26.26 0.38 -16.69
CA SER A 133 26.39 -0.60 -15.62
C SER A 133 26.20 -2.02 -16.14
N ALA A 134 27.00 -2.95 -15.64
CA ALA A 134 26.78 -4.38 -15.86
C ALA A 134 25.59 -4.90 -15.02
N LEU A 135 25.17 -4.15 -14.00
CA LEU A 135 24.00 -4.45 -13.19
C LEU A 135 22.74 -3.81 -13.79
N ASN A 136 21.71 -4.63 -13.99
CA ASN A 136 20.38 -4.14 -14.31
C ASN A 136 19.68 -3.64 -13.04
N LEU A 137 20.11 -2.47 -12.55
CA LEU A 137 19.59 -1.86 -11.32
C LEU A 137 18.13 -1.43 -11.45
N ASP A 138 17.39 -1.55 -10.35
CA ASP A 138 16.03 -1.01 -10.24
C ASP A 138 16.01 0.52 -10.26
N HIS A 139 14.88 1.10 -10.70
CA HIS A 139 14.55 2.47 -10.31
C HIS A 139 14.11 2.44 -8.85
N PHE A 140 14.46 3.48 -8.10
CA PHE A 140 14.09 3.59 -6.69
C PHE A 140 13.27 4.84 -6.40
N LYS A 141 12.06 4.66 -5.90
CA LYS A 141 11.25 5.76 -5.38
C LYS A 141 11.55 5.94 -3.89
N CYS A 142 12.11 7.09 -3.57
CA CYS A 142 12.59 7.39 -2.22
C CYS A 142 11.63 8.29 -1.44
N TYR A 143 11.32 7.85 -0.23
CA TYR A 143 10.42 8.48 0.71
C TYR A 143 11.21 9.07 1.86
N ARG A 144 10.89 10.30 2.27
CA ARG A 144 11.38 10.86 3.51
C ARG A 144 10.96 9.97 4.67
N THR A 145 11.88 9.65 5.56
CA THR A 145 11.56 8.89 6.77
C THR A 145 11.45 9.79 8.00
N ALA A 146 10.56 9.42 8.90
CA ALA A 146 10.58 9.80 10.30
C ALA A 146 10.97 8.56 11.12
N THR A 147 11.89 8.73 12.06
CA THR A 147 12.36 7.64 12.92
C THR A 147 11.49 7.58 14.17
N LEU A 148 11.01 6.39 14.56
CA LEU A 148 10.33 6.18 15.85
C LEU A 148 11.32 5.87 16.97
N THR A 149 12.51 5.37 16.64
CA THR A 149 13.60 5.03 17.58
C THR A 149 14.85 5.89 17.38
N GLN A 150 15.74 5.95 18.37
CA GLN A 150 16.97 6.74 18.29
C GLN A 150 18.06 5.94 17.55
N PHE A 151 18.68 6.54 16.52
CA PHE A 151 19.80 5.92 15.80
C PHE A 151 21.13 6.31 16.44
N ALA A 152 21.91 5.32 16.87
CA ALA A 152 23.26 5.53 17.37
C ALA A 152 24.23 5.80 16.21
N ARG A 153 24.98 6.91 16.29
CA ARG A 153 25.94 7.30 15.25
C ARG A 153 27.00 6.21 15.05
N ARG A 154 27.53 6.10 13.82
CA ARG A 154 28.58 5.15 13.45
C ARG A 154 29.67 5.89 12.68
N ASN A 155 30.93 5.61 12.95
CA ASN A 155 32.02 6.07 12.11
C ASN A 155 32.38 4.96 11.13
N VAL A 156 32.56 5.32 9.86
CA VAL A 156 32.93 4.41 8.78
C VAL A 156 33.96 5.10 7.89
N PHE A 157 34.74 4.33 7.15
CA PHE A 157 35.57 4.83 6.07
C PHE A 157 34.81 4.61 4.75
N LEU A 158 34.65 5.67 3.95
CA LEU A 158 33.97 5.61 2.65
C LEU A 158 34.94 6.00 1.54
N ALA A 159 35.06 5.15 0.52
CA ALA A 159 35.86 5.41 -0.67
C ALA A 159 35.04 5.20 -1.94
N ASP A 160 34.99 6.23 -2.80
CA ASP A 160 34.41 6.14 -4.14
C ASP A 160 35.33 6.82 -5.16
N GLN A 161 34.88 6.92 -6.42
CA GLN A 161 35.64 7.54 -7.51
C GLN A 161 36.01 9.03 -7.28
N PHE A 162 35.41 9.72 -6.30
CA PHE A 162 35.65 11.15 -6.06
C PHE A 162 36.57 11.40 -4.87
N GLU A 163 36.41 10.63 -3.79
CA GLU A 163 37.13 10.86 -2.53
C GLU A 163 37.10 9.64 -1.59
N SER A 164 38.10 9.56 -0.71
CA SER A 164 38.18 8.60 0.39
C SER A 164 38.23 9.33 1.73
N LYS A 165 37.27 9.07 2.63
CA LYS A 165 37.09 9.85 3.87
C LYS A 165 36.52 9.06 5.04
N ASN A 166 36.99 9.44 6.24
CA ASN A 166 36.34 9.08 7.50
C ASN A 166 35.02 9.84 7.65
N THR A 167 33.93 9.11 7.80
CA THR A 167 32.57 9.65 7.73
C THR A 167 31.75 9.18 8.93
N THR A 168 31.06 10.10 9.58
CA THR A 168 30.05 9.76 10.59
C THR A 168 28.69 9.57 9.94
N VAL A 169 28.16 8.36 10.02
CA VAL A 169 26.78 8.00 9.70
C VAL A 169 25.87 8.44 10.86
N LEU A 170 24.87 9.24 10.51
CA LEU A 170 23.84 9.77 11.40
C LEU A 170 22.52 9.05 11.10
N ARG A 171 21.39 9.61 11.57
CA ARG A 171 20.07 8.99 11.41
C ARG A 171 19.67 8.67 9.96
N PRO A 172 18.81 7.65 9.76
CA PRO A 172 18.14 7.43 8.48
C PRO A 172 17.31 8.67 8.07
N CYS A 173 17.27 8.95 6.78
CA CYS A 173 16.62 10.14 6.24
C CYS A 173 15.70 9.85 5.05
N THR A 174 15.97 8.79 4.29
CA THR A 174 15.05 8.24 3.29
C THR A 174 15.08 6.72 3.27
N VAL A 175 13.96 6.14 2.87
CA VAL A 175 13.83 4.74 2.46
C VAL A 175 13.40 4.71 1.00
N CYS A 176 14.01 3.86 0.21
CA CYS A 176 13.91 3.83 -1.24
C CYS A 176 13.41 2.46 -1.64
N MET A 177 12.17 2.41 -2.12
CA MET A 177 11.55 1.19 -2.59
C MET A 177 11.86 1.00 -4.08
N PRO A 178 12.13 -0.24 -4.53
CA PRO A 178 12.21 -0.53 -5.94
C PRO A 178 10.88 -0.16 -6.60
N ALA A 179 10.94 0.46 -7.77
CA ALA A 179 9.80 1.08 -8.41
C ALA A 179 9.76 0.75 -9.90
N ASP A 180 8.61 0.28 -10.35
CA ASP A 180 8.28 0.23 -11.76
C ASP A 180 7.98 1.65 -12.23
N LYS A 181 8.67 2.08 -13.29
CA LYS A 181 8.38 3.31 -14.00
C LYS A 181 7.84 2.96 -15.39
N ASN A 182 6.57 3.31 -15.62
CA ASN A 182 5.87 3.14 -16.90
C ASN A 182 5.71 1.68 -17.40
N GLY A 183 5.71 0.68 -16.52
CA GLY A 183 5.58 -0.73 -16.90
C GLY A 183 6.88 -1.39 -17.34
N GLU A 184 8.03 -0.82 -16.95
CA GLU A 184 9.36 -1.39 -17.23
C GLU A 184 9.68 -2.61 -16.35
N GLY A 185 8.85 -2.87 -15.33
CA GLY A 185 9.04 -3.93 -14.36
C GLY A 185 9.99 -3.54 -13.22
N ILE A 186 10.15 -4.49 -12.30
CA ILE A 186 11.07 -4.43 -11.16
C ILE A 186 11.96 -5.66 -11.24
N GLN A 187 13.27 -5.46 -11.27
CA GLN A 187 14.29 -6.49 -11.38
C GLN A 187 14.49 -7.24 -10.06
N ASP A 188 14.63 -6.50 -8.95
CA ASP A 188 14.73 -7.07 -7.61
C ASP A 188 13.76 -6.40 -6.64
N PRO A 189 12.51 -6.92 -6.56
CA PRO A 189 11.51 -6.36 -5.68
C PRO A 189 11.81 -6.56 -4.19
N SER A 190 12.80 -7.40 -3.84
CA SER A 190 13.15 -7.73 -2.45
C SER A 190 14.20 -6.78 -1.86
N THR A 191 14.98 -6.11 -2.70
CA THR A 191 16.02 -5.17 -2.26
C THR A 191 15.54 -3.74 -2.28
N SER A 192 15.51 -3.12 -1.09
CA SER A 192 15.30 -1.68 -0.93
C SER A 192 16.60 -1.00 -0.55
N LEU A 193 16.66 0.34 -0.65
CA LEU A 193 17.79 1.11 -0.10
C LEU A 193 17.34 1.94 1.10
N THR A 194 18.18 2.03 2.13
CA THR A 194 18.00 3.00 3.21
C THR A 194 19.14 4.00 3.21
N CYS A 195 18.81 5.28 3.08
CA CYS A 195 19.79 6.34 3.07
C CYS A 195 19.89 7.03 4.43
N TYR A 196 21.11 7.05 4.96
CA TYR A 196 21.50 7.68 6.20
C TYR A 196 22.15 9.02 5.91
N ARG A 197 21.83 10.03 6.72
CA ARG A 197 22.54 11.30 6.62
C ARG A 197 23.98 11.09 7.06
N ILE A 198 24.94 11.64 6.32
CA ILE A 198 26.36 11.54 6.66
C ILE A 198 26.99 12.91 6.90
N ARG A 199 28.11 12.90 7.61
CA ARG A 199 28.98 14.05 7.81
C ARG A 199 30.42 13.58 7.89
N ASP A 200 31.30 14.17 7.09
CA ASP A 200 32.75 13.93 7.17
C ASP A 200 33.27 14.31 8.56
N VAL A 201 34.18 13.50 9.10
CA VAL A 201 34.90 13.83 10.34
C VAL A 201 35.66 15.15 10.15
N SER A 202 35.67 15.99 11.19
CA SER A 202 36.27 17.32 11.17
C SER A 202 37.77 17.26 10.82
N GLY A 203 38.27 18.29 10.13
CA GLY A 203 39.69 18.40 9.73
C GLY A 203 40.01 17.84 8.33
N GLN A 204 39.08 17.12 7.70
CA GLN A 204 39.28 16.61 6.34
C GLN A 204 38.99 17.68 5.26
N PRO A 205 39.68 17.62 4.10
CA PRO A 205 39.47 18.56 3.00
C PRO A 205 38.04 18.48 2.46
N ARG A 206 37.51 19.61 1.98
CA ARG A 206 36.21 19.64 1.29
C ARG A 206 36.35 19.04 -0.10
N LEU A 207 35.29 18.40 -0.59
CA LEU A 207 35.24 17.93 -1.96
C LEU A 207 35.35 19.11 -2.93
N SER A 208 36.32 19.04 -3.85
CA SER A 208 36.34 19.91 -5.03
C SER A 208 35.19 19.49 -5.97
N PRO A 209 34.36 20.43 -6.47
CA PRO A 209 33.26 20.10 -7.37
C PRO A 209 33.69 19.19 -8.53
N ARG A 210 32.92 18.13 -8.78
CA ARG A 210 33.20 17.15 -9.85
C ARG A 210 32.13 17.23 -10.92
N GLY A 211 32.54 17.44 -12.17
CA GLY A 211 31.65 17.34 -13.33
C GLY A 211 31.49 15.88 -13.77
N VAL A 212 30.27 15.48 -14.13
CA VAL A 212 29.97 14.19 -14.74
C VAL A 212 28.94 14.37 -15.84
N MET A 213 29.07 13.63 -16.94
CA MET A 213 28.05 13.56 -17.98
C MET A 213 27.24 12.28 -17.76
N VAL A 214 25.94 12.43 -17.48
CA VAL A 214 25.06 11.27 -17.26
C VAL A 214 24.11 11.07 -18.43
N HIS A 215 23.94 9.81 -18.82
CA HIS A 215 22.91 9.36 -19.75
C HIS A 215 21.91 8.45 -19.00
N ASN A 216 20.63 8.73 -19.14
CA ASN A 216 19.55 7.87 -18.64
C ASN A 216 18.24 8.15 -19.39
N GLN A 217 17.15 7.49 -18.99
CA GLN A 217 15.82 7.63 -19.61
C GLN A 217 15.25 9.08 -19.65
N PHE A 218 15.84 10.02 -18.92
CA PHE A 218 15.46 11.44 -18.93
C PHE A 218 16.33 12.30 -19.85
N GLY A 219 17.26 11.67 -20.59
CA GLY A 219 18.16 12.28 -21.56
C GLY A 219 19.53 12.64 -20.94
N ASP A 220 20.42 13.12 -21.80
CA ASP A 220 21.76 13.53 -21.41
C ASP A 220 21.74 14.75 -20.50
N THR A 221 22.53 14.72 -19.43
CA THR A 221 22.65 15.87 -18.52
C THR A 221 24.07 15.97 -17.99
N SER A 222 24.67 17.16 -18.09
CA SER A 222 25.88 17.48 -17.33
C SER A 222 25.51 17.88 -15.90
N LEU A 223 26.11 17.19 -14.93
CA LEU A 223 25.93 17.42 -13.50
C LEU A 223 27.24 17.86 -12.84
N THR A 224 27.14 18.72 -11.83
CA THR A 224 28.23 19.02 -10.92
C THR A 224 27.90 18.46 -9.54
N ALA A 225 28.65 17.44 -9.10
CA ALA A 225 28.61 16.90 -7.74
C ALA A 225 29.37 17.84 -6.79
N LEU A 226 28.72 18.22 -5.68
CA LEU A 226 29.21 19.28 -4.79
C LEU A 226 29.63 18.81 -3.41
N ARG A 227 28.76 18.05 -2.72
CA ARG A 227 29.04 17.52 -1.38
C ARG A 227 28.27 16.26 -1.11
N ALA A 228 28.91 15.31 -0.43
CA ALA A 228 28.26 14.11 0.07
C ALA A 228 27.16 14.48 1.08
N ARG A 229 26.01 13.82 0.99
CA ARG A 229 24.83 14.09 1.85
C ARG A 229 24.30 12.86 2.55
N SER A 230 24.35 11.73 1.87
CA SER A 230 23.85 10.47 2.41
C SER A 230 24.66 9.28 1.93
N LEU A 231 24.65 8.24 2.75
CA LEU A 231 25.07 6.89 2.41
C LEU A 231 23.81 6.04 2.33
N CYS A 232 23.49 5.53 1.15
CA CYS A 232 22.41 4.58 0.92
C CYS A 232 22.97 3.17 0.96
N VAL A 233 22.33 2.28 1.73
CA VAL A 233 22.74 0.88 1.83
C VAL A 233 21.60 -0.05 1.46
N PRO A 234 21.89 -1.23 0.88
CA PRO A 234 20.92 -2.29 0.73
C PRO A 234 20.26 -2.60 2.07
N SER A 235 18.97 -2.77 2.01
CA SER A 235 18.11 -3.03 3.16
C SER A 235 16.98 -3.95 2.75
N THR A 236 16.57 -4.81 3.67
CA THR A 236 15.20 -5.34 3.66
C THR A 236 14.32 -4.32 4.37
N ALA A 237 13.47 -3.64 3.59
CA ALA A 237 12.46 -2.73 4.10
C ALA A 237 11.09 -3.34 3.81
N ALA A 238 10.58 -4.11 4.76
CA ALA A 238 9.23 -4.62 4.67
C ALA A 238 8.29 -3.60 5.31
N SER A 239 7.15 -3.34 4.67
CA SER A 239 6.02 -2.80 5.42
C SER A 239 5.78 -3.71 6.61
N VAL A 240 5.65 -3.15 7.81
CA VAL A 240 5.02 -3.87 8.92
C VAL A 240 3.52 -3.86 8.66
N ALA A 241 3.13 -4.35 7.49
CA ALA A 241 1.78 -4.74 7.22
C ALA A 241 1.61 -6.02 8.04
N GLU A 242 0.76 -5.97 9.06
CA GLU A 242 0.16 -7.21 9.54
C GLU A 242 -0.39 -7.92 8.29
N THR A 243 0.03 -9.16 8.05
CA THR A 243 -0.54 -9.95 6.96
C THR A 243 -1.61 -10.86 7.53
N PHE A 244 -2.55 -11.23 6.68
CA PHE A 244 -3.57 -12.22 7.03
C PHE A 244 -3.73 -13.22 5.90
N ALA A 245 -4.38 -14.34 6.20
CA ALA A 245 -4.72 -15.33 5.20
C ALA A 245 -6.22 -15.26 4.90
N ALA A 246 -6.59 -15.38 3.62
CA ALA A 246 -7.97 -15.52 3.20
C ALA A 246 -8.23 -16.96 2.80
N SER A 247 -9.26 -17.56 3.40
CA SER A 247 -9.75 -18.87 2.96
C SER A 247 -10.84 -18.66 1.92
N LEU A 248 -10.60 -19.09 0.69
CA LEU A 248 -11.57 -19.08 -0.39
C LEU A 248 -12.28 -20.43 -0.50
N ARG A 249 -13.57 -20.39 -0.80
CA ARG A 249 -14.38 -21.56 -1.13
C ARG A 249 -15.16 -21.32 -2.40
N TRP A 250 -15.22 -22.34 -3.27
CA TRP A 250 -15.97 -22.27 -4.52
C TRP A 250 -16.57 -23.64 -4.85
N LEU A 251 -17.56 -23.67 -5.74
CA LEU A 251 -18.11 -24.91 -6.28
C LEU A 251 -17.21 -25.43 -7.42
N PRO A 252 -16.99 -26.75 -7.53
CA PRO A 252 -16.24 -27.33 -8.64
C PRO A 252 -16.86 -26.95 -10.00
N SER A 253 -16.02 -26.86 -11.04
CA SER A 253 -16.47 -26.82 -12.43
C SER A 253 -17.23 -28.10 -12.79
N SER A 254 -18.21 -27.99 -13.67
CA SER A 254 -18.94 -29.14 -14.23
C SER A 254 -18.20 -29.84 -15.37
N ASP A 255 -17.09 -29.24 -15.83
CA ASP A 255 -16.24 -29.83 -16.86
C ASP A 255 -15.41 -30.99 -16.28
N PRO A 256 -15.57 -32.23 -16.79
CA PRO A 256 -14.84 -33.40 -16.30
C PRO A 256 -13.35 -33.39 -16.63
N GLY A 257 -12.89 -32.51 -17.54
CA GLY A 257 -11.49 -32.39 -17.97
C GLY A 257 -10.59 -31.56 -17.05
N VAL A 258 -11.14 -30.94 -16.00
CA VAL A 258 -10.40 -30.03 -15.12
C VAL A 258 -9.29 -30.76 -14.38
N ALA A 259 -8.06 -30.30 -14.58
CA ALA A 259 -6.85 -30.80 -13.92
C ALA A 259 -6.55 -30.07 -12.61
N GLY A 260 -7.00 -28.82 -12.46
CA GLY A 260 -6.84 -28.04 -11.24
C GLY A 260 -7.41 -26.62 -11.35
N TYR A 261 -7.10 -25.79 -10.35
CA TYR A 261 -7.59 -24.41 -10.23
C TYR A 261 -6.46 -23.42 -9.91
N ARG A 262 -6.55 -22.23 -10.49
CA ARG A 262 -5.70 -21.08 -10.15
C ARG A 262 -6.50 -20.04 -9.39
N VAL A 263 -5.92 -19.55 -8.29
CA VAL A 263 -6.52 -18.57 -7.41
C VAL A 263 -5.79 -17.25 -7.59
N TYR A 264 -6.52 -16.25 -8.06
CA TYR A 264 -6.00 -14.91 -8.30
C TYR A 264 -6.36 -13.99 -7.15
N ALA A 265 -5.38 -13.23 -6.68
CA ALA A 265 -5.55 -12.17 -5.70
C ALA A 265 -5.03 -10.85 -6.27
N ARG A 266 -5.78 -9.76 -6.06
CA ARG A 266 -5.36 -8.40 -6.44
C ARG A 266 -5.82 -7.40 -5.40
N PHE A 267 -5.17 -6.25 -5.37
CA PHE A 267 -5.77 -5.08 -4.74
C PHE A 267 -7.00 -4.64 -5.54
N LEU A 268 -8.05 -4.13 -4.89
CA LEU A 268 -9.31 -3.76 -5.54
C LEU A 268 -9.16 -2.80 -6.74
N ASN A 269 -8.04 -2.05 -6.81
CA ASN A 269 -7.71 -1.09 -7.87
C ASN A 269 -6.52 -1.51 -8.76
N ALA A 270 -6.01 -2.74 -8.64
CA ALA A 270 -4.93 -3.28 -9.46
C ALA A 270 -5.48 -4.33 -10.45
N PRO A 271 -4.82 -4.61 -11.59
CA PRO A 271 -5.13 -5.78 -12.41
C PRO A 271 -4.70 -7.08 -11.70
N TYR A 272 -5.23 -8.23 -12.14
CA TYR A 272 -4.69 -9.54 -11.77
C TYR A 272 -3.35 -9.75 -12.50
N VAL A 273 -2.28 -10.05 -11.74
CA VAL A 273 -0.92 -10.15 -12.30
C VAL A 273 -0.29 -11.53 -12.07
N SER A 274 -0.63 -12.18 -10.95
CA SER A 274 -0.16 -13.52 -10.62
C SER A 274 -1.25 -14.33 -9.91
N ALA A 275 -1.18 -15.65 -10.06
CA ALA A 275 -2.09 -16.60 -9.43
C ALA A 275 -1.33 -17.60 -8.56
N GLN A 276 -1.95 -18.03 -7.47
CA GLN A 276 -1.52 -19.19 -6.71
C GLN A 276 -2.16 -20.43 -7.32
N ASP A 277 -1.35 -21.41 -7.69
CA ASP A 277 -1.87 -22.72 -8.11
C ASP A 277 -2.45 -23.44 -6.88
N ALA A 278 -3.74 -23.75 -6.93
CA ALA A 278 -4.43 -24.48 -5.88
C ALA A 278 -4.47 -26.00 -6.16
N GLY A 279 -3.95 -26.44 -7.33
CA GLY A 279 -4.07 -27.82 -7.79
C GLY A 279 -5.53 -28.24 -7.88
N LEU A 280 -5.81 -29.50 -7.54
CA LEU A 280 -7.17 -30.01 -7.38
C LEU A 280 -7.47 -30.21 -5.88
N PRO A 281 -8.09 -29.22 -5.20
CA PRO A 281 -8.38 -29.35 -3.78
C PRO A 281 -9.33 -30.50 -3.48
N VAL A 282 -9.22 -31.08 -2.29
CA VAL A 282 -10.17 -32.10 -1.82
C VAL A 282 -11.54 -31.45 -1.62
N THR A 283 -12.58 -32.07 -2.19
CA THR A 283 -13.95 -31.62 -2.01
C THR A 283 -14.38 -31.80 -0.56
N ALA A 284 -14.84 -30.72 0.06
CA ALA A 284 -15.37 -30.74 1.41
C ALA A 284 -16.76 -31.43 1.44
N PRO A 285 -17.23 -31.88 2.62
CA PRO A 285 -18.54 -32.54 2.76
C PRO A 285 -19.73 -31.68 2.30
N ASP A 286 -19.57 -30.36 2.24
CA ASP A 286 -20.56 -29.41 1.71
C ASP A 286 -20.51 -29.26 0.17
N GLY A 287 -19.69 -30.06 -0.51
CA GLY A 287 -19.52 -30.04 -1.96
C GLY A 287 -18.60 -28.93 -2.48
N THR A 288 -17.96 -28.14 -1.61
CA THR A 288 -17.10 -27.02 -2.03
C THR A 288 -15.63 -27.41 -2.07
N LEU A 289 -14.87 -26.74 -2.95
CA LEU A 289 -13.40 -26.74 -2.94
C LEU A 289 -12.90 -25.58 -2.08
N ARG A 290 -11.75 -25.74 -1.44
CA ARG A 290 -11.16 -24.72 -0.55
C ARG A 290 -9.68 -24.51 -0.86
N SER A 291 -9.26 -23.26 -0.86
CA SER A 291 -7.83 -22.88 -0.87
C SER A 291 -7.57 -21.70 0.05
N VAL A 292 -6.34 -21.58 0.53
CA VAL A 292 -5.90 -20.49 1.42
C VAL A 292 -4.88 -19.63 0.69
N VAL A 293 -5.19 -18.34 0.57
CA VAL A 293 -4.27 -17.32 0.08
C VAL A 293 -3.61 -16.67 1.29
N THR A 294 -2.30 -16.80 1.40
CA THR A 294 -1.51 -16.26 2.52
C THR A 294 -0.88 -14.92 2.16
N CYS A 295 -0.26 -14.27 3.14
CA CYS A 295 0.53 -13.04 2.94
C CYS A 295 -0.25 -11.82 2.40
N LEU A 296 -1.55 -11.72 2.67
CA LEU A 296 -2.38 -10.58 2.23
C LEU A 296 -2.18 -9.37 3.14
N ASP A 297 -1.98 -8.19 2.57
CA ASP A 297 -1.82 -6.93 3.31
C ASP A 297 -3.09 -6.55 4.09
N LYS A 298 -3.03 -6.50 5.42
CA LYS A 298 -4.17 -6.13 6.30
C LYS A 298 -4.58 -4.67 6.18
N ALA A 299 -3.79 -3.80 5.55
CA ALA A 299 -4.14 -2.40 5.32
C ALA A 299 -4.91 -2.17 4.00
N ALA A 300 -4.98 -3.18 3.14
CA ALA A 300 -5.55 -3.06 1.80
C ALA A 300 -6.83 -3.89 1.63
N ASP A 301 -7.70 -3.44 0.74
CA ASP A 301 -8.85 -4.21 0.27
C ASP A 301 -8.40 -5.11 -0.90
N HIS A 302 -8.66 -6.40 -0.77
CA HIS A 302 -8.30 -7.43 -1.75
C HIS A 302 -9.50 -7.88 -2.55
N ALA A 303 -9.27 -8.40 -3.74
CA ALA A 303 -10.26 -9.03 -4.60
C ALA A 303 -9.73 -10.37 -5.10
N PHE A 304 -10.60 -11.38 -5.14
CA PHE A 304 -10.24 -12.74 -5.53
C PHE A 304 -11.11 -13.25 -6.67
N ALA A 305 -10.49 -14.00 -7.58
CA ALA A 305 -11.17 -14.75 -8.63
C ALA A 305 -10.48 -16.11 -8.79
N VAL A 306 -11.21 -17.09 -9.30
CA VAL A 306 -10.72 -18.46 -9.52
C VAL A 306 -10.94 -18.83 -10.98
N THR A 307 -9.98 -19.51 -11.57
CA THR A 307 -10.11 -20.18 -12.87
C THR A 307 -9.86 -21.68 -12.68
N ALA A 308 -10.51 -22.49 -13.49
CA ALA A 308 -10.13 -23.89 -13.70
C ALA A 308 -9.14 -24.00 -14.87
N TYR A 309 -8.21 -24.95 -14.82
CA TYR A 309 -7.32 -25.29 -15.92
C TYR A 309 -7.39 -26.76 -16.31
N LEU A 310 -7.19 -27.03 -17.60
CA LEU A 310 -7.10 -28.37 -18.19
C LEU A 310 -5.65 -28.91 -18.14
N ARG A 311 -5.43 -30.17 -18.51
CA ARG A 311 -4.11 -30.82 -18.46
C ARG A 311 -3.06 -30.18 -19.38
N ASP A 312 -3.50 -29.52 -20.44
CA ASP A 312 -2.66 -28.74 -21.36
C ASP A 312 -2.33 -27.33 -20.82
N GLY A 313 -2.91 -26.95 -19.68
CA GLY A 313 -2.72 -25.65 -19.05
C GLY A 313 -3.64 -24.55 -19.56
N GLU A 314 -4.59 -24.83 -20.47
CA GLU A 314 -5.60 -23.86 -20.87
C GLU A 314 -6.50 -23.50 -19.69
N GLU A 315 -6.73 -22.20 -19.51
CA GLU A 315 -7.56 -21.66 -18.42
C GLU A 315 -8.94 -21.23 -18.90
N SER A 316 -9.93 -21.55 -18.08
CA SER A 316 -11.27 -20.98 -18.18
C SER A 316 -11.31 -19.47 -17.90
N PRO A 317 -12.40 -18.77 -18.26
CA PRO A 317 -12.64 -17.41 -17.80
C PRO A 317 -12.70 -17.29 -16.28
N PHE A 318 -12.37 -16.10 -15.76
CA PHE A 318 -12.47 -15.81 -14.33
C PHE A 318 -13.88 -16.05 -13.77
N SER A 319 -13.94 -16.60 -12.56
CA SER A 319 -15.15 -16.60 -11.73
C SER A 319 -15.65 -15.17 -11.44
N ASN A 320 -16.83 -15.06 -10.83
CA ASN A 320 -17.20 -13.80 -10.20
C ASN A 320 -16.15 -13.39 -9.14
N GLU A 321 -16.01 -12.09 -8.96
CA GLU A 321 -15.01 -11.53 -8.05
C GLU A 321 -15.54 -11.46 -6.60
N LEU A 322 -14.69 -11.84 -5.64
CA LEU A 322 -14.95 -11.72 -4.20
C LEU A 322 -14.05 -10.65 -3.59
N GLY A 323 -14.64 -9.54 -3.15
CA GLY A 323 -13.92 -8.48 -2.43
C GLY A 323 -13.79 -8.76 -0.93
N LEU A 324 -12.59 -8.66 -0.39
CA LEU A 324 -12.27 -8.80 1.03
C LEU A 324 -11.70 -7.47 1.57
N PRO A 325 -12.46 -6.74 2.39
CA PRO A 325 -12.00 -5.48 2.94
C PRO A 325 -10.94 -5.68 4.03
N SER A 326 -10.12 -4.66 4.25
CA SER A 326 -9.03 -4.66 5.23
C SER A 326 -9.51 -5.11 6.64
N PRO A 327 -8.85 -6.11 7.29
CA PRO A 327 -9.37 -6.78 8.51
C PRO A 327 -9.45 -5.95 9.80
N GLY A 328 -8.95 -4.71 9.85
CA GLY A 328 -8.81 -3.92 11.08
C GLY A 328 -10.08 -3.59 11.88
N CYS A 329 -11.27 -4.07 11.49
CA CYS A 329 -12.49 -3.93 12.30
C CYS A 329 -13.45 -5.14 12.22
N LEU A 330 -13.00 -6.30 11.71
CA LEU A 330 -13.85 -7.46 11.45
C LEU A 330 -13.44 -8.72 12.21
N ASP A 331 -12.74 -8.61 13.34
CA ASP A 331 -12.58 -9.76 14.25
C ASP A 331 -13.96 -10.16 14.83
N VAL A 332 -14.71 -10.93 14.06
CA VAL A 332 -15.61 -11.97 14.56
C VAL A 332 -14.70 -13.19 14.62
N GLY A 333 -14.15 -13.48 15.79
CA GLY A 333 -13.47 -14.75 15.96
C GLY A 333 -14.48 -15.89 15.77
N PRO A 334 -14.16 -16.96 15.04
CA PRO A 334 -14.28 -18.27 15.66
C PRO A 334 -13.26 -18.34 16.81
N GLY A 335 -13.61 -19.05 17.88
CA GLY A 335 -12.79 -19.12 19.09
C GLY A 335 -11.32 -19.48 18.86
N GLU A 336 -10.51 -18.95 19.79
CA GLU A 336 -9.17 -19.38 20.21
C GLU A 336 -7.93 -19.11 19.35
N LYS A 337 -6.85 -18.81 20.09
CA LYS A 337 -5.53 -18.39 19.63
C LYS A 337 -4.74 -19.58 19.08
N GLY A 338 -3.90 -19.31 18.06
CA GLY A 338 -2.72 -20.12 17.75
C GLY A 338 -1.55 -19.20 17.39
N GLN A 339 -0.53 -19.14 18.25
CA GLN A 339 0.77 -18.57 17.85
C GLN A 339 1.40 -19.50 16.81
N CYS A 340 1.86 -18.92 15.71
CA CYS A 340 2.70 -19.61 14.74
C CYS A 340 4.14 -19.64 15.27
N THR A 341 4.63 -20.80 15.64
CA THR A 341 6.06 -21.12 15.56
C THR A 341 6.28 -22.08 14.39
N VAL A 342 7.45 -21.94 13.78
CA VAL A 342 7.86 -22.67 12.59
C VAL A 342 7.75 -24.18 12.83
N ALA A 343 7.16 -24.88 11.85
CA ALA A 343 6.85 -26.32 11.79
C ALA A 343 5.47 -26.73 12.33
N GLY A 344 4.69 -27.39 11.45
CA GLY A 344 3.26 -27.58 11.60
C GLY A 344 2.81 -28.57 12.69
N LYS A 345 1.84 -28.10 13.50
CA LYS A 345 0.65 -28.79 14.04
C LYS A 345 -0.04 -27.80 14.99
N CYS A 346 -1.38 -27.71 14.95
CA CYS A 346 -2.14 -26.98 15.96
C CYS A 346 -3.15 -27.93 16.60
N ASP A 347 -2.90 -28.25 17.88
CA ASP A 347 -3.86 -28.85 18.81
C ASP A 347 -4.39 -27.77 19.79
N THR A 348 -5.49 -28.08 20.46
CA THR A 348 -6.56 -27.23 21.01
C THR A 348 -6.37 -26.54 22.38
N LEU A 349 -7.18 -25.47 22.58
CA LEU A 349 -7.86 -24.95 23.79
C LEU A 349 -7.11 -24.21 24.93
N GLY A 350 -7.57 -22.98 25.28
CA GLY A 350 -7.32 -22.31 26.57
C GLY A 350 -7.24 -20.76 26.58
N ASP A 351 -8.36 -20.09 26.91
CA ASP A 351 -8.54 -18.80 27.61
C ASP A 351 -8.25 -17.40 27.00
N LEU A 352 -9.24 -16.53 27.30
CA LEU A 352 -9.63 -15.25 26.71
C LEU A 352 -8.71 -14.06 27.05
N ALA A 353 -8.36 -13.27 26.02
CA ALA A 353 -8.02 -11.85 26.14
C ALA A 353 -8.35 -11.10 24.83
N LEU A 354 -9.09 -9.98 24.92
CA LEU A 354 -9.47 -9.10 23.80
C LEU A 354 -8.24 -8.39 23.18
N PRO A 355 -8.09 -8.34 21.84
CA PRO A 355 -7.05 -7.55 21.17
C PRO A 355 -7.41 -6.04 21.08
N PRO A 356 -6.40 -5.15 20.94
CA PRO A 356 -6.60 -3.70 20.94
C PRO A 356 -7.21 -3.17 19.63
N GLY A 357 -8.31 -2.40 19.72
CA GLY A 357 -8.80 -1.51 18.66
C GLY A 357 -10.31 -1.55 18.35
N GLY A 358 -10.98 -2.65 18.66
CA GLY A 358 -12.44 -2.75 18.55
C GLY A 358 -13.12 -2.38 19.86
N ARG A 359 -13.91 -1.31 19.88
CA ARG A 359 -14.68 -0.91 21.07
C ARG A 359 -16.15 -1.24 20.92
N ASP A 360 -16.81 -1.52 22.03
CA ASP A 360 -18.26 -1.68 22.04
C ASP A 360 -18.94 -0.35 21.81
N LEU A 361 -19.81 -0.30 20.79
CA LEU A 361 -20.70 0.79 20.51
C LEU A 361 -22.00 0.53 21.26
N ARG A 362 -22.20 1.21 22.37
CA ARG A 362 -23.46 1.15 23.09
C ARG A 362 -24.53 1.91 22.32
N VAL A 363 -25.40 1.18 21.64
CA VAL A 363 -26.49 1.77 20.85
C VAL A 363 -27.63 2.18 21.77
N THR A 364 -28.06 3.43 21.63
CA THR A 364 -29.20 3.99 22.40
C THR A 364 -30.43 4.19 21.53
N LYS A 365 -30.25 4.14 20.21
CA LYS A 365 -31.35 4.23 19.25
C LYS A 365 -30.87 3.68 17.92
N PHE A 366 -31.57 2.72 17.34
CA PHE A 366 -31.42 2.38 15.93
C PHE A 366 -32.81 2.21 15.31
N LEU A 367 -33.17 3.12 14.42
CA LEU A 367 -34.49 3.16 13.79
C LEU A 367 -34.34 2.99 12.29
N LEU A 368 -35.08 2.03 11.75
CA LEU A 368 -35.25 1.79 10.32
C LEU A 368 -36.69 2.15 9.93
N THR A 369 -36.87 3.00 8.92
CA THR A 369 -38.20 3.43 8.47
C THR A 369 -38.28 3.41 6.95
N HIS A 370 -39.36 2.85 6.42
CA HIS A 370 -39.68 2.88 4.99
C HIS A 370 -40.25 4.26 4.61
N VAL A 371 -39.67 4.89 3.58
CA VAL A 371 -40.12 6.18 3.04
C VAL A 371 -40.20 6.05 1.52
N GLY A 372 -41.36 5.62 1.02
CA GLY A 372 -41.53 5.20 -0.38
C GLY A 372 -40.54 4.08 -0.72
N ARG A 373 -39.72 4.27 -1.75
CA ARG A 373 -38.66 3.32 -2.16
C ARG A 373 -37.35 3.47 -1.36
N ARG A 374 -37.24 4.46 -0.47
CA ARG A 374 -36.01 4.77 0.30
C ARG A 374 -36.11 4.21 1.71
N ARG A 375 -34.95 3.91 2.30
CA ARG A 375 -34.83 3.60 3.73
C ARG A 375 -34.23 4.77 4.48
N LEU A 376 -34.97 5.26 5.48
CA LEU A 376 -34.49 6.23 6.46
C LEU A 376 -33.91 5.48 7.66
N ILE A 377 -32.66 5.77 8.01
CA ILE A 377 -32.03 5.22 9.22
C ILE A 377 -31.65 6.36 10.15
N VAL A 378 -32.05 6.22 11.41
CA VAL A 378 -31.65 7.12 12.49
C VAL A 378 -30.98 6.28 13.57
N ALA A 379 -29.69 6.50 13.76
CA ALA A 379 -28.88 5.74 14.71
C ALA A 379 -28.18 6.67 15.71
N LYS A 380 -28.10 6.27 16.98
CA LYS A 380 -27.38 6.95 18.05
C LYS A 380 -26.69 5.92 18.93
N GLY A 381 -25.46 6.24 19.35
CA GLY A 381 -24.72 5.40 20.28
C GLY A 381 -23.60 6.17 20.95
N SER A 382 -22.89 5.48 21.84
CA SER A 382 -21.70 5.98 22.51
C SER A 382 -20.66 4.88 22.62
N PHE A 383 -19.39 5.23 22.52
CA PHE A 383 -18.28 4.29 22.69
C PHE A 383 -17.14 4.97 23.45
N ALA A 384 -16.33 4.17 24.14
CA ALA A 384 -15.11 4.67 24.78
C ALA A 384 -14.12 5.19 23.72
N THR A 385 -13.18 6.06 24.06
CA THR A 385 -12.07 6.45 23.16
C THR A 385 -10.79 6.62 23.98
N ALA A 386 -9.64 6.15 23.46
CA ALA A 386 -8.34 6.28 24.14
C ALA A 386 -7.56 7.53 23.72
N GLY A 387 -8.03 8.31 22.74
CA GLY A 387 -7.26 9.43 22.20
C GLY A 387 -8.00 10.36 21.25
N LEU A 388 -7.20 11.22 20.58
CA LEU A 388 -7.56 12.39 19.77
C LEU A 388 -8.41 12.05 18.51
N LEU A 389 -9.61 11.53 18.71
CA LEU A 389 -10.58 11.29 17.65
C LEU A 389 -10.90 12.61 16.95
N ASN A 390 -10.47 12.73 15.69
CA ASN A 390 -10.68 13.93 14.89
C ASN A 390 -11.17 13.55 13.48
N PRO A 391 -12.51 13.49 13.28
CA PRO A 391 -13.11 13.14 11.99
C PRO A 391 -12.72 14.08 10.86
N ILE A 392 -12.26 15.31 11.13
CA ILE A 392 -11.75 16.21 10.08
C ILE A 392 -10.47 15.66 9.46
N ARG A 393 -9.64 14.95 10.25
CA ARG A 393 -8.40 14.32 9.78
C ARG A 393 -8.63 12.90 9.26
N THR A 394 -9.50 12.14 9.93
CA THR A 394 -9.64 10.71 9.69
C THR A 394 -10.83 10.33 8.81
N GLY A 395 -11.77 11.25 8.57
CA GLY A 395 -13.05 10.93 7.95
C GLY A 395 -13.91 10.03 8.84
N ALA A 396 -14.97 9.47 8.27
CA ALA A 396 -15.78 8.45 8.94
C ALA A 396 -16.28 7.40 7.94
N THR A 397 -16.16 6.14 8.30
CA THR A 397 -16.81 5.03 7.56
C THR A 397 -17.91 4.45 8.43
N ILE A 398 -19.10 4.31 7.85
CA ILE A 398 -20.26 3.72 8.49
C ILE A 398 -20.67 2.50 7.70
N GLU A 399 -20.81 1.38 8.40
CA GLU A 399 -21.28 0.12 7.85
C GLU A 399 -22.45 -0.40 8.66
N VAL A 400 -23.45 -0.92 7.96
CA VAL A 400 -24.49 -1.76 8.56
C VAL A 400 -24.44 -3.11 7.86
N ARG A 401 -24.34 -4.17 8.65
CA ARG A 401 -24.24 -5.54 8.18
C ARG A 401 -25.39 -6.36 8.74
N ALA A 402 -25.73 -7.45 8.08
CA ALA A 402 -26.58 -8.48 8.67
C ALA A 402 -25.79 -9.26 9.74
N GLY A 403 -26.49 -10.01 10.58
CA GLY A 403 -25.87 -10.84 11.63
C GLY A 403 -24.88 -11.90 11.09
N ASP A 404 -25.03 -12.27 9.81
CA ASP A 404 -24.09 -13.12 9.06
C ASP A 404 -22.81 -12.38 8.59
N GLY A 405 -22.68 -11.08 8.90
CA GLY A 405 -21.56 -10.24 8.50
C GLY A 405 -21.68 -9.61 7.11
N ARG A 406 -22.69 -9.97 6.31
CA ARG A 406 -22.90 -9.43 4.95
C ARG A 406 -23.21 -7.93 4.99
N ALA A 407 -22.52 -7.14 4.18
CA ALA A 407 -22.71 -5.70 4.12
C ALA A 407 -24.08 -5.33 3.49
N LEU A 408 -24.95 -4.70 4.29
CA LEU A 408 -26.24 -4.18 3.83
C LEU A 408 -26.13 -2.72 3.38
N TYR A 409 -25.23 -1.98 4.01
CA TYR A 409 -24.96 -0.58 3.74
C TYR A 409 -23.51 -0.23 4.09
N ARG A 410 -22.88 0.61 3.26
CA ARG A 410 -21.59 1.23 3.55
C ARG A 410 -21.58 2.65 3.03
N ALA A 411 -21.02 3.57 3.80
CA ALA A 411 -20.77 4.94 3.37
C ALA A 411 -19.48 5.46 4.00
N THR A 412 -18.75 6.28 3.24
CA THR A 412 -17.51 6.88 3.69
C THR A 412 -17.59 8.38 3.48
N LEU A 413 -17.49 9.13 4.57
CA LEU A 413 -17.38 10.58 4.58
C LEU A 413 -15.92 10.97 4.72
N GLN A 414 -15.44 11.77 3.79
CA GLN A 414 -14.09 12.33 3.85
C GLN A 414 -13.98 13.37 4.98
N GLY A 415 -12.79 13.52 5.56
CA GLY A 415 -12.62 14.39 6.72
C GLY A 415 -12.97 15.87 6.46
N TRP A 416 -12.67 16.38 5.26
CA TRP A 416 -13.04 17.74 4.85
C TRP A 416 -14.55 18.01 4.82
N ALA A 417 -15.38 16.96 4.77
CA ALA A 417 -16.83 17.08 4.82
C ALA A 417 -17.35 17.44 6.22
N PHE A 418 -16.54 17.29 7.25
CA PHE A 418 -16.89 17.66 8.62
C PHE A 418 -16.59 19.14 8.89
N ARG A 419 -17.42 19.72 9.74
CA ARG A 419 -17.17 20.99 10.43
C ARG A 419 -17.05 20.70 11.91
N SER A 420 -16.16 21.40 12.61
CA SER A 420 -16.07 21.34 14.07
C SER A 420 -16.51 22.66 14.70
N ASP A 421 -16.89 22.61 15.97
CA ASP A 421 -16.89 23.79 16.82
C ASP A 421 -15.45 24.31 17.08
N ARG A 422 -15.33 25.53 17.61
CA ARG A 422 -14.02 26.17 17.89
C ARG A 422 -13.12 25.34 18.81
N GLY A 423 -13.71 24.54 19.70
CA GLY A 423 -12.98 23.68 20.64
C GLY A 423 -12.68 22.28 20.13
N HIS A 424 -13.02 21.94 18.88
CA HIS A 424 -12.88 20.59 18.30
C HIS A 424 -13.49 19.46 19.15
N ARG A 425 -14.58 19.77 19.87
CA ARG A 425 -15.32 18.79 20.71
C ARG A 425 -16.53 18.23 20.00
N THR A 426 -17.09 18.95 19.03
CA THR A 426 -18.25 18.52 18.27
C THR A 426 -17.98 18.59 16.79
N PHE A 427 -18.03 17.45 16.11
CA PHE A 427 -17.90 17.33 14.66
C PHE A 427 -19.25 17.07 14.03
N ARG A 428 -19.55 17.76 12.93
CA ARG A 428 -20.83 17.65 12.22
C ARG A 428 -20.59 17.59 10.72
N TYR A 429 -21.18 16.60 10.09
CA TYR A 429 -21.47 16.61 8.67
C TYR A 429 -22.98 16.83 8.50
N VAL A 430 -23.32 17.75 7.59
CA VAL A 430 -24.68 17.99 7.10
C VAL A 430 -24.57 18.05 5.59
N VAL A 431 -25.46 17.34 4.87
CA VAL A 431 -25.43 17.33 3.40
C VAL A 431 -25.55 18.76 2.85
N PRO A 432 -24.66 19.21 1.95
CA PRO A 432 -24.76 20.53 1.33
C PRO A 432 -25.96 20.63 0.37
N HIS A 433 -26.48 21.84 0.14
CA HIS A 433 -27.40 22.11 -0.96
C HIS A 433 -26.66 21.92 -2.31
N GLY A 434 -27.24 21.17 -3.25
CA GLY A 434 -26.70 20.98 -4.60
C GLY A 434 -26.08 19.60 -4.87
N ARG A 435 -25.14 19.09 -4.05
CA ARG A 435 -24.57 17.74 -4.23
C ARG A 435 -23.89 17.19 -2.98
N ALA A 436 -24.20 15.95 -2.62
CA ALA A 436 -23.50 15.24 -1.54
C ALA A 436 -22.07 14.84 -1.97
N PRO A 437 -21.08 14.81 -1.04
CA PRO A 437 -19.73 14.41 -1.39
C PRO A 437 -19.67 12.94 -1.85
N PRO A 438 -18.70 12.57 -2.70
CA PRO A 438 -18.48 11.17 -3.09
C PRO A 438 -18.36 10.28 -1.85
N GLY A 439 -19.02 9.12 -1.88
CA GLY A 439 -19.00 8.14 -0.77
C GLY A 439 -20.06 8.37 0.32
N ALA A 440 -20.72 9.54 0.39
CA ALA A 440 -21.73 9.83 1.41
C ALA A 440 -22.96 8.92 1.37
N ARG A 441 -23.26 8.33 0.18
CA ARG A 441 -24.27 7.28 -0.05
C ARG A 441 -25.61 7.46 0.69
N GLY A 442 -26.09 8.71 0.82
CA GLY A 442 -27.37 9.04 1.42
C GLY A 442 -27.32 9.56 2.86
N ILE A 443 -26.15 9.65 3.49
CA ILE A 443 -26.01 10.31 4.81
C ILE A 443 -26.46 11.77 4.66
N LYS A 444 -27.43 12.16 5.49
CA LYS A 444 -27.96 13.52 5.59
C LYS A 444 -27.31 14.29 6.72
N ARG A 445 -27.03 13.62 7.82
CA ARG A 445 -26.37 14.19 9.00
C ARG A 445 -25.55 13.12 9.72
N LEU A 446 -24.35 13.49 10.15
CA LEU A 446 -23.55 12.73 11.11
C LEU A 446 -22.99 13.70 12.15
N ARG A 447 -23.19 13.41 13.42
CA ARG A 447 -22.66 14.19 14.55
C ARG A 447 -21.80 13.28 15.42
N VAL A 448 -20.63 13.76 15.80
CA VAL A 448 -19.76 13.16 16.80
C VAL A 448 -19.50 14.20 17.87
N LYS A 449 -19.79 13.89 19.13
CA LYS A 449 -19.53 14.77 20.28
C LYS A 449 -18.59 14.05 21.24
N LEU A 450 -17.40 14.59 21.40
CA LEU A 450 -16.40 14.09 22.34
C LEU A 450 -16.81 14.43 23.77
N LYS A 451 -16.61 13.45 24.66
CA LYS A 451 -16.71 13.52 26.11
C LYS A 451 -15.37 13.04 26.70
N PRO A 452 -15.07 13.31 27.97
CA PRO A 452 -13.93 12.69 28.64
C PRO A 452 -14.01 11.16 28.50
N GLY A 453 -13.01 10.55 27.84
CA GLY A 453 -12.91 9.10 27.63
C GLY A 453 -13.96 8.46 26.71
N ALA A 454 -14.87 9.22 26.09
CA ALA A 454 -15.94 8.66 25.26
C ALA A 454 -16.35 9.58 24.09
N ALA A 455 -17.07 9.03 23.12
CA ALA A 455 -17.68 9.80 22.03
C ALA A 455 -19.14 9.40 21.82
N ASP A 456 -20.04 10.38 21.76
CA ASP A 456 -21.41 10.19 21.32
C ASP A 456 -21.50 10.36 19.81
N VAL A 457 -22.16 9.41 19.15
CA VAL A 457 -22.40 9.46 17.71
C VAL A 457 -23.89 9.48 17.41
N GLY A 458 -24.28 10.27 16.41
CA GLY A 458 -25.66 10.36 15.93
C GLY A 458 -25.71 10.54 14.43
N MET A 459 -26.47 9.69 13.75
CA MET A 459 -26.56 9.63 12.30
C MET A 459 -28.02 9.69 11.82
N LYS A 460 -28.24 10.38 10.71
CA LYS A 460 -29.45 10.30 9.89
C LYS A 460 -29.04 10.09 8.44
N LEU A 461 -29.51 9.01 7.81
CA LEU A 461 -29.29 8.73 6.39
C LEU A 461 -30.60 8.37 5.70
N LEU A 462 -30.68 8.64 4.40
CA LEU A 462 -31.79 8.29 3.53
C LEU A 462 -31.20 7.69 2.23
N THR A 463 -31.35 6.38 2.04
CA THR A 463 -30.71 5.65 0.93
C THR A 463 -31.71 4.83 0.12
N LEU A 464 -31.45 4.73 -1.19
CA LEU A 464 -32.08 3.75 -2.09
C LEU A 464 -31.27 2.43 -2.14
N LYS A 465 -29.99 2.48 -1.75
CA LYS A 465 -29.05 1.36 -1.78
C LYS A 465 -29.01 0.70 -0.41
N TRP A 466 -29.98 -0.17 -0.16
CA TRP A 466 -30.03 -1.03 1.02
C TRP A 466 -30.30 -2.46 0.55
N ALA A 467 -29.36 -3.38 0.80
CA ALA A 467 -29.57 -4.78 0.47
C ALA A 467 -30.57 -5.40 1.46
N SER A 468 -31.53 -6.18 0.97
CA SER A 468 -32.46 -6.86 1.87
C SER A 468 -31.70 -7.87 2.74
N PRO A 469 -31.93 -7.88 4.07
CA PRO A 469 -31.46 -8.97 4.91
C PRO A 469 -32.11 -10.28 4.45
N ALA A 470 -31.44 -11.41 4.63
CA ALA A 470 -32.02 -12.72 4.34
C ALA A 470 -33.29 -12.87 5.18
N ARG A 471 -34.41 -13.27 4.57
CA ARG A 471 -35.67 -13.50 5.29
C ARG A 471 -35.56 -14.79 6.09
N SER A 472 -35.10 -14.72 7.32
CA SER A 472 -35.24 -15.81 8.27
C SER A 472 -35.66 -15.27 9.64
N SER A 473 -36.78 -15.81 10.16
CA SER A 473 -37.38 -15.53 11.47
C SER A 473 -38.03 -14.14 11.68
N ARG A 474 -38.83 -14.02 12.76
CA ARG A 474 -39.58 -12.80 13.14
C ARG A 474 -38.69 -11.61 13.53
N GLN A 475 -37.37 -11.79 13.57
CA GLN A 475 -36.38 -10.79 13.96
C GLN A 475 -35.18 -10.81 12.99
N ILE A 476 -34.55 -9.65 12.81
CA ILE A 476 -33.35 -9.47 11.99
C ILE A 476 -32.23 -9.02 12.92
N HIS A 477 -31.07 -9.68 12.85
CA HIS A 477 -29.87 -9.24 13.54
C HIS A 477 -29.07 -8.30 12.64
N LEU A 478 -28.69 -7.14 13.18
CA LEU A 478 -27.84 -6.17 12.49
C LEU A 478 -26.57 -5.91 13.29
N ILE A 479 -25.49 -5.66 12.56
CA ILE A 479 -24.23 -5.16 13.11
C ILE A 479 -24.07 -3.72 12.64
N TRP A 480 -23.87 -2.79 13.57
CA TRP A 480 -23.59 -1.40 13.24
C TRP A 480 -22.14 -1.07 13.57
N VAL A 481 -21.37 -0.68 12.55
CA VAL A 481 -19.95 -0.34 12.69
C VAL A 481 -19.70 1.10 12.30
N ILE A 482 -18.91 1.80 13.10
CA ILE A 482 -18.43 3.14 12.81
C ILE A 482 -16.92 3.20 13.00
N ARG A 483 -16.23 3.74 12.00
CA ARG A 483 -14.77 3.89 11.98
C ARG A 483 -14.38 5.36 11.79
N PHE A 484 -13.39 5.81 12.53
CA PHE A 484 -12.74 7.12 12.42
C PHE A 484 -11.23 6.94 12.30
N GLY A 485 -10.73 6.58 11.13
CA GLY A 485 -9.34 6.17 10.94
C GLY A 485 -9.09 4.82 11.61
N ALA A 486 -8.16 4.76 12.57
CA ALA A 486 -7.85 3.55 13.33
C ALA A 486 -8.81 3.27 14.50
N GLU A 487 -9.59 4.27 14.95
CA GLU A 487 -10.59 4.05 16.01
C GLU A 487 -11.85 3.43 15.41
N CYS A 488 -12.29 2.31 15.99
CA CYS A 488 -13.49 1.60 15.57
C CYS A 488 -14.40 1.30 16.76
N ALA A 489 -15.71 1.49 16.55
CA ALA A 489 -16.73 1.05 17.49
C ALA A 489 -17.83 0.27 16.78
N ARG A 490 -18.33 -0.79 17.42
CA ARG A 490 -19.35 -1.67 16.85
C ARG A 490 -20.36 -2.18 17.86
N ASP A 491 -21.59 -2.36 17.40
CA ASP A 491 -22.59 -3.17 18.07
C ASP A 491 -22.79 -4.43 17.22
N LEU A 492 -22.58 -5.60 17.84
CA LEU A 492 -22.58 -6.89 17.16
C LEU A 492 -23.94 -7.55 17.09
N ASN A 493 -24.95 -7.04 17.79
CA ASN A 493 -26.20 -7.79 17.95
C ASN A 493 -27.43 -6.89 18.14
N LEU A 494 -27.64 -5.95 17.21
CA LEU A 494 -28.88 -5.19 17.19
C LEU A 494 -30.03 -6.07 16.74
N VAL A 495 -30.98 -6.29 17.64
CA VAL A 495 -32.16 -7.12 17.36
C VAL A 495 -33.28 -6.22 16.83
N CYS A 496 -33.66 -6.46 15.58
CA CYS A 496 -34.65 -5.66 14.86
C CYS A 496 -35.93 -6.49 14.60
N PRO A 497 -37.08 -6.20 15.26
CA PRO A 497 -38.34 -6.87 14.94
C PRO A 497 -38.79 -6.53 13.52
N VAL A 498 -39.28 -7.53 12.78
CA VAL A 498 -39.76 -7.33 11.41
C VAL A 498 -41.05 -6.51 11.44
N SER A 499 -41.04 -5.34 10.80
CA SER A 499 -42.20 -4.44 10.67
C SER A 499 -42.24 -3.85 9.27
N LEU A 500 -43.45 -3.69 8.72
CA LEU A 500 -43.67 -3.22 7.34
C LEU A 500 -43.36 -1.73 7.14
N HIS A 501 -43.36 -0.93 8.21
CA HIS A 501 -43.22 0.53 8.10
C HIS A 501 -42.08 1.09 8.94
N ARG A 502 -41.96 0.64 10.19
CA ARG A 502 -41.02 1.21 11.15
C ARG A 502 -40.53 0.14 12.12
N THR A 503 -39.22 -0.05 12.15
CA THR A 503 -38.52 -1.02 13.01
C THR A 503 -37.60 -0.26 13.96
N VAL A 504 -37.75 -0.50 15.26
CA VAL A 504 -36.83 -0.05 16.31
C VAL A 504 -35.96 -1.24 16.69
N CYS A 505 -34.65 -1.13 16.53
CA CYS A 505 -33.72 -2.16 16.97
C CYS A 505 -33.14 -1.78 18.34
N ALA A 506 -32.98 -2.78 19.19
CA ALA A 506 -32.42 -2.69 20.52
C ALA A 506 -31.16 -3.53 20.63
#